data_AF-A0A933XSB2-F1
#
_entry.id   AF-A0A933XSB2-F1
#
_cell.length_a   1.000
_cell.length_b   1.000
_cell.length_c   1.000
_cell.angle_alpha   90.00
_cell.angle_beta   90.00
_cell.angle_gamma   90.00
#
_symmetry.space_group_name_H-M   'P 1'
#
loop_
_entity.id
_entity.type
_entity.pdbx_description
1 polymer ?
#
loop_
_entity_poly.entity_id
_entity_poly.type
_entity_poly.pdbx_seq_one_letter_code
_entity_poly.pdbx_strand_id
1 'polypeptide(L)'
;MMGIGFPELMIILVIIMIIFGAGKLPEIGSAFGRSIKNFKSSMKEAEELPEGKGQGENQALKAVAESSESAQGGAPGKEAETPAAHAENKK
;
A
#
# COMPACT_ATOMS: atom_id res chain seq x y z
N MET A 1 -21.60 -36.71 9.60
CA MET A 1 -21.84 -35.90 8.40
C MET A 1 -20.65 -34.98 8.24
N MET A 2 -19.98 -35.01 7.08
CA MET A 2 -18.85 -34.11 6.81
C MET A 2 -19.43 -32.72 6.52
N GLY A 3 -19.09 -31.73 7.35
CA GLY A 3 -19.61 -30.37 7.21
C GLY A 3 -19.07 -29.67 5.95
N ILE A 4 -19.71 -28.57 5.56
CA ILE A 4 -19.28 -27.70 4.45
C ILE A 4 -17.80 -27.38 4.62
N GLY A 5 -16.99 -27.85 3.68
CA GLY A 5 -15.55 -27.65 3.68
C GLY A 5 -15.16 -26.32 3.03
N PHE A 6 -13.84 -26.08 3.02
CA PHE A 6 -13.26 -24.96 2.29
C PHE A 6 -13.57 -25.00 0.77
N PRO A 7 -13.58 -26.16 0.07
CA PRO A 7 -13.93 -26.22 -1.35
C PRO A 7 -15.37 -25.78 -1.64
N GLU A 8 -16.33 -26.24 -0.85
CA GLU A 8 -17.75 -25.88 -1.00
C GLU A 8 -17.97 -24.39 -0.74
N LEU A 9 -17.31 -23.82 0.27
CA LEU A 9 -17.35 -22.38 0.55
C LEU A 9 -16.76 -21.55 -0.61
N MET A 10 -15.67 -22.00 -1.23
CA MET A 10 -15.10 -21.35 -2.42
C MET A 10 -16.05 -21.37 -3.62
N ILE A 11 -16.76 -22.48 -3.86
CA ILE A 11 -17.76 -22.57 -4.94
C ILE A 11 -18.88 -21.54 -4.73
N ILE A 12 -19.40 -21.43 -3.51
CA ILE A 12 -20.44 -20.44 -3.16
C ILE A 12 -19.90 -19.01 -3.33
N LEU A 13 -18.66 -18.74 -2.91
CA LEU A 13 -18.02 -17.44 -3.06
C LEU A 13 -17.88 -17.04 -4.54
N VAL A 14 -17.53 -17.96 -5.44
CA VAL A 14 -17.45 -17.70 -6.89
C VAL A 14 -18.81 -17.34 -7.48
N ILE A 15 -19.90 -18.04 -7.08
CA ILE A 15 -21.26 -17.71 -7.55
C ILE A 15 -21.65 -16.29 -7.10
N ILE A 16 -21.39 -15.94 -5.84
CA ILE A 16 -21.59 -14.58 -5.31
C ILE A 16 -20.76 -13.57 -6.11
N MET A 17 -19.49 -13.88 -6.43
CA MET A 17 -18.61 -13.02 -7.21
C MET A 17 -19.06 -12.83 -8.66
N ILE A 18 -19.78 -13.78 -9.26
CA ILE A 18 -20.40 -13.63 -10.58
C ILE A 18 -21.59 -12.67 -10.52
N ILE A 19 -22.42 -12.76 -9.48
CA ILE A 19 -23.62 -11.90 -9.32
C ILE A 19 -23.24 -10.46 -8.97
N PHE A 20 -22.33 -10.25 -8.03
CA PHE A 20 -21.93 -8.92 -7.55
C PHE A 20 -20.70 -8.34 -8.29
N GLY A 21 -19.95 -9.17 -9.01
CA GLY A 21 -18.69 -8.80 -9.65
C GLY A 21 -17.48 -8.84 -8.71
N ALA A 22 -16.30 -9.13 -9.27
CA ALA A 22 -15.03 -9.23 -8.54
C ALA A 22 -14.61 -7.94 -7.81
N GLY A 23 -15.08 -6.77 -8.25
CA GLY A 23 -14.77 -5.48 -7.62
C GLY A 23 -15.58 -5.18 -6.35
N LYS A 24 -16.80 -5.74 -6.19
CA LYS A 24 -17.69 -5.36 -5.08
C LYS A 24 -17.36 -6.04 -3.75
N LEU A 25 -16.87 -7.28 -3.77
CA LEU A 25 -16.39 -7.97 -2.58
C LEU A 25 -15.24 -7.22 -1.85
N PRO A 26 -14.14 -6.80 -2.52
CA PRO A 26 -13.07 -6.05 -1.84
C PRO A 26 -13.48 -4.62 -1.47
N GLU A 27 -14.39 -3.97 -2.20
CA GLU A 27 -14.94 -2.65 -1.85
C GLU A 27 -15.70 -2.70 -0.51
N ILE A 28 -16.65 -3.64 -0.38
CA ILE A 28 -17.42 -3.87 0.85
C ILE A 28 -16.51 -4.37 1.97
N GLY A 29 -15.63 -5.33 1.68
CA GLY A 29 -14.68 -5.88 2.65
C GLY A 29 -13.71 -4.85 3.20
N SER A 30 -13.27 -3.88 2.40
CA SER A 30 -12.41 -2.78 2.85
C SER A 30 -13.15 -1.80 3.76
N ALA A 31 -14.42 -1.50 3.48
CA ALA A 31 -15.25 -0.68 4.35
C ALA A 31 -15.53 -1.37 5.68
N PHE A 32 -15.99 -2.62 5.62
CA PHE A 32 -16.30 -3.45 6.79
C PHE A 32 -15.06 -3.74 7.65
N GLY A 33 -13.90 -4.01 7.03
CA GLY A 33 -12.63 -4.21 7.71
C GLY A 33 -12.15 -2.98 8.47
N ARG A 34 -12.36 -1.76 7.94
CA ARG A 34 -12.11 -0.52 8.69
C ARG A 34 -13.04 -0.39 9.89
N SER A 35 -14.34 -0.69 9.73
CA SER A 35 -15.29 -0.68 10.85
C SER A 35 -14.91 -1.68 11.94
N ILE A 36 -14.54 -2.93 11.59
CA ILE A 36 -14.06 -3.93 12.55
C ILE A 36 -12.76 -3.49 13.22
N LYS A 37 -11.81 -2.94 12.46
CA LYS A 37 -10.53 -2.44 13.01
C LYS A 37 -10.79 -1.37 14.07
N ASN A 38 -11.61 -0.37 13.75
CA ASN A 38 -11.94 0.71 14.67
C ASN A 38 -12.71 0.18 15.89
N PHE A 39 -13.71 -0.70 15.68
CA PHE A 39 -14.45 -1.34 16.76
C PHE A 39 -13.53 -2.11 17.72
N LYS A 40 -12.59 -2.90 17.19
CA LYS A 40 -11.60 -3.63 17.99
C LYS A 40 -10.63 -2.69 18.72
N SER A 41 -10.21 -1.60 18.08
CA SER A 41 -9.37 -0.58 18.71
C SER A 41 -10.09 0.10 19.88
N SER A 42 -11.33 0.55 19.69
CA SER A 42 -12.12 1.19 20.75
C SER A 42 -12.51 0.22 21.87
N MET A 43 -12.74 -1.07 21.57
CA MET A 43 -12.90 -2.10 22.60
C MET A 43 -11.63 -2.30 23.44
N LYS A 44 -10.46 -2.34 22.79
CA LYS A 44 -9.18 -2.46 23.48
C LYS A 44 -8.89 -1.22 24.36
N GLU A 45 -9.19 -0.03 23.86
CA GLU A 45 -9.08 1.23 24.61
C GLU A 45 -10.08 1.30 25.80
N ALA A 46 -11.24 0.66 25.68
CA ALA A 46 -12.20 0.54 26.78
C ALA A 46 -11.83 -0.51 27.85
N GLU A 47 -11.06 -1.55 27.49
CA GLU A 47 -10.43 -2.46 28.47
C GLU A 47 -9.18 -1.86 29.12
N GLU A 48 -8.38 -1.08 28.37
CA GLU A 48 -7.11 -0.48 28.83
C GLU A 48 -7.30 0.89 29.51
N LEU A 49 -7.94 0.88 30.68
CA LEU A 49 -7.62 1.88 31.71
C LEU A 49 -6.11 1.80 32.06
N PRO A 50 -5.47 2.93 32.37
CA PRO A 50 -4.34 3.37 31.56
C PRO A 50 -3.01 2.69 31.89
N GLU A 51 -2.43 1.96 30.92
CA GLU A 51 -0.99 2.03 30.60
C GLU A 51 -0.77 1.85 29.09
N GLY A 52 -0.18 2.85 28.45
CA GLY A 52 -0.39 3.12 27.02
C GLY A 52 0.29 2.21 25.99
N LYS A 53 -0.22 2.35 24.74
CA LYS A 53 0.58 2.50 23.50
C LYS A 53 -0.31 2.93 22.33
N GLY A 54 -0.17 4.18 21.90
CA GLY A 54 -0.71 4.63 20.61
C GLY A 54 0.14 4.08 19.47
N GLN A 55 -0.48 3.42 18.49
CA GLN A 55 0.17 2.96 17.25
C GLN A 55 -0.68 3.35 16.03
N GLY A 56 -0.53 4.61 15.61
CA GLY A 56 -0.96 5.10 14.31
C GLY A 56 0.21 5.10 13.34
N GLU A 57 0.57 3.94 12.80
CA GLU A 57 1.67 3.84 11.83
C GLU A 57 1.29 4.50 10.50
N ASN A 58 1.98 5.61 10.20
CA ASN A 58 1.86 6.36 8.96
C ASN A 58 2.51 5.60 7.79
N GLN A 59 1.84 4.57 7.26
CA GLN A 59 2.24 3.91 6.01
C GLN A 59 1.67 4.65 4.79
N ALA A 60 2.09 5.91 4.60
CA ALA A 60 2.05 6.61 3.32
C ALA A 60 3.17 6.14 2.35
N LEU A 61 3.77 4.99 2.61
CA LEU A 61 4.89 4.40 1.87
C LEU A 61 4.40 3.52 0.70
N LYS A 62 3.67 4.12 -0.25
CA LYS A 62 3.45 3.49 -1.57
C LYS A 62 3.33 4.47 -2.76
N ALA A 63 4.09 5.57 -2.71
CA ALA A 63 4.37 6.41 -3.89
C ALA A 63 5.63 5.96 -4.66
N VAL A 64 6.36 4.94 -4.17
CA VAL A 64 7.61 4.42 -4.77
C VAL A 64 7.38 3.41 -5.91
N ALA A 65 6.22 3.48 -6.57
CA ALA A 65 5.89 2.64 -7.74
C ALA A 65 6.15 3.35 -9.09
N GLU A 66 6.71 4.56 -9.06
CA GLU A 66 7.02 5.37 -10.25
C GLU A 66 8.45 5.15 -10.79
N SER A 67 9.19 4.17 -10.23
CA SER A 67 10.62 3.96 -10.51
C SER A 67 10.96 2.54 -10.97
N SER A 68 10.26 2.03 -11.99
CA SER A 68 10.62 0.75 -12.66
C SER A 68 10.38 0.68 -14.18
N GLU A 69 10.00 1.77 -14.85
CA GLU A 69 9.92 1.80 -16.33
C GLU A 69 10.99 2.71 -16.94
N SER A 70 12.26 2.39 -16.64
CA SER A 70 13.42 2.99 -17.29
C SER A 70 13.58 2.44 -18.72
N ALA A 71 12.79 2.96 -19.66
CA ALA A 71 13.00 2.76 -21.09
C ALA A 71 14.29 3.44 -21.54
N GLN A 72 15.41 2.73 -21.47
CA GLN A 72 16.73 3.26 -21.81
C GLN A 72 16.97 3.19 -23.32
N GLY A 73 16.64 4.27 -24.03
CA GLY A 73 16.95 4.44 -25.45
C GLY A 73 17.20 5.90 -25.79
N GLY A 74 18.34 6.21 -26.39
CA GLY A 74 18.66 7.55 -26.91
C GLY A 74 19.85 8.25 -26.24
N ALA A 75 21.06 7.92 -26.70
CA ALA A 75 22.10 8.93 -26.91
C ALA A 75 21.63 9.92 -28.02
N PRO A 76 22.19 11.14 -28.22
CA PRO A 76 23.61 11.46 -27.97
C PRO A 76 23.97 12.88 -27.50
N GLY A 77 25.22 12.99 -27.02
CA GLY A 77 26.17 14.04 -27.43
C GLY A 77 26.01 15.46 -26.84
N LYS A 78 27.08 15.93 -26.18
CA LYS A 78 27.92 17.05 -26.65
C LYS A 78 29.18 17.25 -25.78
N GLU A 79 30.30 17.54 -26.46
CA GLU A 79 31.41 18.44 -26.07
C GLU A 79 31.75 18.51 -24.55
N ALA A 80 32.84 17.98 -24.00
CA ALA A 80 34.24 17.89 -24.46
C ALA A 80 34.93 19.25 -24.71
N GLU A 81 35.21 19.98 -23.63
CA GLU A 81 36.34 20.93 -23.37
C GLU A 81 36.21 21.42 -21.91
N THR A 82 37.20 21.99 -21.19
CA THR A 82 38.66 21.72 -21.10
C THR A 82 39.14 22.31 -19.75
N PRO A 83 39.99 21.62 -18.95
CA PRO A 83 40.30 22.08 -17.59
C PRO A 83 41.48 23.09 -17.55
N ALA A 84 41.21 24.36 -17.24
CA ALA A 84 42.27 25.36 -17.01
C ALA A 84 41.92 26.46 -15.98
N ALA A 85 42.71 26.46 -14.91
CA ALA A 85 43.05 27.52 -13.95
C ALA A 85 42.45 28.95 -14.04
N HIS A 86 41.79 29.39 -12.95
CA HIS A 86 42.08 30.59 -12.14
C HIS A 86 41.30 30.44 -10.81
N ALA A 87 41.85 30.57 -9.60
CA ALA A 87 42.76 31.56 -9.01
C ALA A 87 42.11 32.94 -8.79
N GLU A 88 42.23 33.45 -7.55
CA GLU A 88 41.83 34.80 -7.10
C GLU A 88 40.33 35.17 -7.12
N ASN A 89 39.80 36.07 -6.26
CA ASN A 89 40.34 36.68 -5.03
C ASN A 89 39.19 36.99 -4.05
N LYS A 90 39.58 37.15 -2.78
CA LYS A 90 38.81 37.60 -1.62
C LYS A 90 38.34 39.06 -1.74
N LYS A 91 37.05 39.33 -1.48
CA LYS A 91 36.65 40.54 -0.75
C LYS A 91 35.31 40.40 -0.04
#